data_AF-A0A4U7D9B2-F1
#
_entry.id   AF-A0A4U7D9B2-F1
#
_cell.length_a   1.000
_cell.length_b   1.000
_cell.length_c   1.000
_cell.angle_alpha   90.00
_cell.angle_beta   90.00
_cell.angle_gamma   90.00
#
_symmetry.space_group_name_H-M   'P 1'
#
loop_
_entity.id
_entity.type
_entity.pdbx_description
1 polymer ?
#
loop_
_entity_poly.entity_id
_entity_poly.type
_entity_poly.pdbx_seq_one_letter_code
_entity_poly.pdbx_strand_id
1 'polypeptide(L)'
;MTPPTTDGPPAPTTSREEAWVAHAALLNAARSATDEDLSYRRPIESIERGAALDDEGVALLRDALVDYLGDAPVRDRAPGRALLRRTDDAAGQRSRRA
;
A
#
# COMPACT_ATOMS: atom_id res chain seq x y z
N MET A 1 10.77 -31.95 3.53
CA MET A 1 10.64 -30.58 4.07
C MET A 1 9.70 -29.82 3.16
N THR A 2 8.45 -29.64 3.57
CA THR A 2 7.49 -28.74 2.90
C THR A 2 7.87 -27.31 3.26
N PRO A 3 8.05 -26.38 2.30
CA PRO A 3 8.21 -24.98 2.64
C PRO A 3 6.95 -24.52 3.39
N PRO A 4 7.07 -23.63 4.39
CA PRO A 4 5.89 -23.04 5.01
C PRO A 4 5.14 -22.27 3.93
N THR A 5 4.03 -22.82 3.45
CA THR A 5 3.05 -22.07 2.68
C THR A 5 2.39 -21.13 3.67
N THR A 6 2.84 -19.88 3.71
CA THR A 6 2.02 -18.82 4.28
C THR A 6 0.79 -18.71 3.39
N ASP A 7 -0.28 -19.45 3.71
CA ASP A 7 -1.60 -19.39 3.04
C ASP A 7 -2.31 -18.04 3.24
N GLY A 8 -1.60 -17.05 3.80
CA GLY A 8 -2.06 -15.68 3.92
C GLY A 8 -1.87 -14.90 2.61
N PRO A 9 -2.64 -13.82 2.41
CA PRO A 9 -2.41 -12.92 1.29
C PRO A 9 -0.96 -12.40 1.32
N PRO A 10 -0.32 -12.20 0.16
CA PRO A 10 1.05 -11.70 0.12
C PRO A 10 1.15 -10.34 0.79
N ALA A 11 2.31 -10.06 1.37
CA ALA A 11 2.62 -8.74 1.89
C ALA A 11 2.42 -7.67 0.78
N PRO A 12 1.92 -6.48 1.13
CA PRO A 12 1.58 -5.43 0.17
C PRO A 12 2.81 -4.84 -0.53
N THR A 13 4.00 -5.03 0.05
CA THR A 13 5.27 -4.54 -0.49
C THR A 13 6.26 -5.68 -0.58
N THR A 14 7.15 -5.62 -1.58
CA THR A 14 8.13 -6.66 -1.89
C THR A 14 9.56 -6.24 -1.56
N SER A 15 9.77 -4.96 -1.26
CA SER A 15 11.05 -4.40 -0.85
C SER A 15 10.90 -3.36 0.25
N ARG A 16 12.02 -3.02 0.89
CA ARG A 16 12.06 -1.98 1.93
C ARG A 16 11.79 -0.59 1.35
N GLU A 17 12.26 -0.32 0.14
CA GLU A 17 11.99 0.92 -0.58
C GLU A 17 10.50 1.08 -0.82
N GLU A 18 9.82 0.01 -1.25
CA GLU A 18 8.37 0.03 -1.45
C GLU A 18 7.60 0.21 -0.13
N ALA A 19 8.03 -0.45 0.95
CA ALA A 19 7.46 -0.25 2.29
C ALA A 19 7.60 1.21 2.74
N TRP A 20 8.76 1.83 2.48
CA TRP A 20 8.98 3.23 2.80
C TRP A 20 8.07 4.16 1.97
N VAL A 21 7.93 3.91 0.66
CA VAL A 21 7.05 4.71 -0.22
C VAL A 21 5.58 4.54 0.17
N ALA A 22 5.13 3.32 0.48
CA ALA A 22 3.78 3.05 0.95
C ALA A 22 3.47 3.83 2.23
N HIS A 23 4.39 3.77 3.20
CA HIS A 23 4.25 4.51 4.45
C HIS A 23 4.23 6.03 4.22
N ALA A 24 5.13 6.56 3.39
CA ALA A 24 5.18 7.99 3.06
C ALA A 24 3.90 8.48 2.36
N ALA A 25 3.36 7.70 1.42
CA ALA A 25 2.13 8.01 0.70
C ALA A 25 0.92 8.04 1.66
N LEU A 26 0.77 7.01 2.50
CA LEU A 26 -0.31 6.93 3.49
C LEU A 26 -0.24 8.07 4.52
N LEU A 27 0.96 8.40 5.01
CA LEU A 27 1.14 9.57 5.87
C LEU A 27 0.80 10.87 5.18
N ASN A 28 1.14 11.00 3.89
CA ASN A 28 0.83 12.20 3.13
C ASN A 28 -0.69 12.38 2.95
N ALA A 29 -1.39 11.29 2.62
CA ALA A 29 -2.84 11.28 2.51
C ALA A 29 -3.51 11.59 3.86
N ALA A 30 -3.05 10.94 4.95
CA ALA A 30 -3.56 11.19 6.30
C ALA A 30 -3.39 12.65 6.75
N ARG A 31 -2.28 13.31 6.41
CA ARG A 31 -2.06 14.74 6.69
C ARG A 31 -2.96 15.66 5.87
N SER A 32 -3.35 15.22 4.69
CA SER A 32 -4.17 16.01 3.76
C SER A 32 -5.67 15.83 4.02
N ALA A 33 -6.05 14.76 4.74
CA ALA A 33 -7.40 14.57 5.23
C ALA A 33 -7.74 15.68 6.24
N THR A 34 -8.92 16.27 6.08
CA THR A 34 -9.41 17.39 6.90
C THR A 34 -9.74 17.01 8.35
N ASP A 35 -9.71 15.73 8.68
CA ASP A 35 -9.89 15.18 10.02
C ASP A 35 -8.76 14.19 10.32
N GLU A 36 -8.48 13.90 11.61
CA GLU A 36 -7.59 12.78 12.00
C GLU A 36 -8.25 11.45 11.57
N ASP A 37 -8.20 11.17 10.28
CA ASP A 37 -8.89 10.05 9.67
C ASP A 37 -8.18 8.75 10.06
N LEU A 38 -8.73 8.09 11.08
CA LEU A 38 -8.24 6.83 11.63
C LEU A 38 -8.19 5.71 10.58
N SER A 39 -8.84 5.90 9.42
CA SER A 39 -8.82 4.96 8.28
C SER A 39 -7.39 4.68 7.79
N TYR A 40 -6.46 5.63 7.92
CA TYR A 40 -5.07 5.42 7.50
C TYR A 40 -4.22 4.66 8.52
N ARG A 41 -4.64 4.60 9.80
CA ARG A 41 -3.84 4.00 10.87
C ARG A 41 -3.60 2.52 10.64
N ARG A 42 -4.64 1.76 10.32
CA ARG A 42 -4.53 0.31 10.09
C ARG A 42 -3.63 -0.03 8.90
N PRO A 43 -3.80 0.58 7.72
CA PRO A 43 -2.88 0.39 6.60
C PRO A 43 -1.43 0.69 6.96
N ILE A 44 -1.17 1.80 7.66
CA ILE A 44 0.18 2.18 8.10
C ILE A 44 0.80 1.10 8.99
N GLU A 45 0.07 0.65 10.02
CA GLU A 45 0.56 -0.38 10.93
C GLU A 45 0.79 -1.72 10.20
N SER A 46 -0.04 -2.07 9.22
CA SER A 46 0.16 -3.27 8.40
C SER A 46 1.43 -3.17 7.54
N ILE A 47 1.68 -2.02 6.89
CA ILE A 47 2.94 -1.78 6.16
C ILE A 47 4.15 -1.93 7.08
N GLU A 48 4.11 -1.33 8.27
CA GLU A 48 5.21 -1.40 9.24
C GLU A 48 5.51 -2.83 9.70
N ARG A 49 4.47 -3.66 9.86
CA ARG A 49 4.61 -5.08 10.23
C ARG A 49 4.90 -6.00 9.03
N GLY A 50 4.91 -5.47 7.80
CA GLY A 50 4.97 -6.28 6.58
C GLY A 50 3.76 -7.21 6.42
N ALA A 51 2.63 -6.86 7.01
CA ALA A 51 1.39 -7.65 6.98
C ALA A 51 0.53 -7.31 5.77
N ALA A 52 -0.29 -8.26 5.34
CA ALA A 52 -1.27 -8.08 4.27
C ALA A 52 -2.23 -6.91 4.56
N LEU A 53 -2.63 -6.21 3.49
CA LEU A 53 -3.71 -5.23 3.53
C LEU A 53 -5.04 -5.89 3.16
N ASP A 54 -6.09 -5.50 3.88
CA ASP A 54 -7.48 -5.75 3.50
C ASP A 54 -7.87 -4.90 2.27
N ASP A 55 -9.11 -5.07 1.81
CA ASP A 55 -9.56 -4.49 0.55
C ASP A 55 -9.65 -2.96 0.63
N GLU A 56 -10.13 -2.47 1.77
CA GLU A 56 -10.16 -1.05 2.10
C GLU A 56 -8.74 -0.47 2.18
N GLY A 57 -7.82 -1.15 2.88
CA GLY A 57 -6.42 -0.71 2.96
C GLY A 57 -5.71 -0.72 1.62
N VAL A 58 -6.04 -1.65 0.71
CA VAL A 58 -5.51 -1.64 -0.67
C VAL A 58 -6.08 -0.49 -1.48
N ALA A 59 -7.37 -0.16 -1.33
CA ALA A 59 -7.96 1.01 -1.98
C ALA A 59 -7.33 2.32 -1.47
N LEU A 60 -7.20 2.47 -0.14
CA LEU A 60 -6.57 3.64 0.47
C LEU A 60 -5.10 3.79 0.05
N LEU A 61 -4.33 2.70 0.01
CA LEU A 61 -2.95 2.73 -0.44
C LEU A 61 -2.86 3.14 -1.92
N ARG A 62 -3.78 2.64 -2.77
CA ARG A 62 -3.82 2.98 -4.19
C ARG A 62 -4.03 4.49 -4.37
N ASP A 63 -5.05 5.04 -3.75
CA ASP A 63 -5.40 6.46 -3.89
C ASP A 63 -4.27 7.34 -3.33
N ALA A 64 -3.73 6.98 -2.16
CA ALA A 64 -2.57 7.67 -1.58
C ALA A 64 -1.34 7.66 -2.49
N LEU A 65 -1.07 6.54 -3.19
CA LEU A 65 0.04 6.44 -4.15
C LEU A 65 -0.19 7.29 -5.40
N VAL A 66 -1.43 7.36 -5.90
CA VAL A 66 -1.77 8.20 -7.06
C VAL A 66 -1.47 9.66 -6.74
N ASP A 67 -1.90 10.14 -5.57
CA ASP A 67 -1.68 11.52 -5.14
C ASP A 67 -0.20 11.79 -4.85
N TYR A 68 0.44 10.92 -4.06
CA TYR A 68 1.84 11.09 -3.66
C TYR A 68 2.79 11.12 -4.86
N LEU A 69 2.59 10.26 -5.86
CA LEU A 69 3.46 10.17 -7.03
C LEU A 69 3.39 11.38 -7.97
N GLY A 70 2.40 12.27 -7.79
CA GLY A 70 2.33 13.54 -8.50
C GLY A 70 3.52 14.46 -8.18
N ASP A 71 3.97 14.46 -6.93
CA ASP A 71 5.06 15.33 -6.43
C ASP A 71 6.18 14.53 -5.72
N ALA A 72 6.19 13.21 -5.88
CA ALA A 72 7.14 12.35 -5.17
C ALA A 72 8.61 12.68 -5.53
N PRO A 73 9.52 12.62 -4.53
CA PRO A 73 10.96 12.68 -4.74
C PRO A 73 11.41 11.65 -5.79
N VAL A 74 12.45 11.98 -6.58
CA VAL A 74 12.94 11.13 -7.68
C VAL A 74 13.26 9.71 -7.21
N ARG A 75 13.80 9.56 -5.99
CA ARG A 75 14.13 8.27 -5.36
C ARG A 75 12.93 7.33 -5.26
N ASP A 76 11.73 7.89 -5.13
CA ASP A 76 10.53 7.15 -4.75
C ASP A 76 9.67 6.80 -5.97
N ARG A 77 9.94 7.43 -7.13
CA ARG A 77 9.13 7.27 -8.34
C ARG A 77 9.15 5.86 -8.88
N ALA A 78 10.33 5.26 -9.06
CA ALA A 78 10.45 3.91 -9.57
C ALA A 78 9.81 2.86 -8.64
N PRO A 79 10.17 2.79 -7.34
CA PRO A 79 9.54 1.84 -6.42
C PRO A 79 8.03 2.11 -6.25
N GLY A 80 7.62 3.37 -6.15
CA GLY A 80 6.20 3.73 -6.04
C GLY A 80 5.38 3.36 -7.27
N ARG A 81 5.91 3.51 -8.49
CA ARG A 81 5.23 3.08 -9.73
C ARG A 81 5.14 1.56 -9.86
N ALA A 82 6.12 0.82 -9.34
CA ALA A 82 6.06 -0.64 -9.29
C ALA A 82 5.00 -1.10 -8.28
N LEU A 83 4.99 -0.47 -7.10
CA LEU A 83 3.99 -0.71 -6.08
C LEU A 83 2.57 -0.41 -6.56
N LEU A 84 2.32 0.77 -7.13
CA LEU A 84 1.00 1.18 -7.62
C LEU A 84 0.43 0.16 -8.63
N ARG A 85 1.25 -0.31 -9.57
CA ARG A 85 0.84 -1.34 -10.55
C ARG A 85 0.35 -2.62 -9.88
N ARG A 86 1.06 -3.11 -8.85
CA ARG A 86 0.63 -4.31 -8.12
C ARG A 86 -0.61 -4.05 -7.26
N THR A 87 -0.74 -2.86 -6.68
CA THR A 87 -1.94 -2.46 -5.94
C THR A 87 -3.17 -2.38 -6.87
N ASP A 88 -3.01 -1.84 -8.08
CA ASP A 88 -4.03 -1.84 -9.14
C ASP A 88 -4.45 -3.27 -9.52
N ASP A 89 -3.46 -4.14 -9.76
CA ASP A 89 -3.71 -5.55 -10.08
C ASP A 89 -4.46 -6.28 -8.96
N ALA A 90 -4.11 -6.01 -7.70
CA ALA A 90 -4.79 -6.57 -6.53
C ALA A 90 -6.24 -6.07 -6.42
N ALA A 91 -6.48 -4.78 -6.56
CA ALA A 91 -7.82 -4.19 -6.55
C ALA A 91 -8.71 -4.74 -7.68
N GLY A 92 -8.17 -4.86 -8.88
CA GLY A 92 -8.87 -5.41 -10.05
C GLY A 92 -9.14 -6.92 -9.96
N GLN A 93 -8.32 -7.69 -9.24
CA GLN A 93 -8.57 -9.12 -8.99
C GLN A 93 -9.67 -9.32 -7.94
N ARG A 94 -9.74 -8.47 -6.92
CA ARG A 94 -10.75 -8.57 -5.86
C ARG A 94 -12.12 -8.11 -6.32
N SER A 95 -12.18 -7.06 -7.14
CA SER A 95 -13.43 -6.61 -7.78
C SER A 95 -14.06 -7.69 -8.67
N ARG A 96 -13.27 -8.64 -9.18
CA ARG A 96 -13.76 -9.79 -9.97
C ARG A 96 -14.25 -10.97 -9.13
N ARG A 97 -14.02 -10.96 -7.82
CA ARG A 97 -14.40 -12.05 -6.89
C ARG A 97 -15.62 -11.71 -6.02
N ALA A 98 -16.00 -10.43 -5.95
CA ALA A 98 -17.22 -9.94 -5.30
C ALA A 98 -18.44 -10.09 -6.23
#